data_AF-A0A560GXN2-F1
#
_entry.id   AF-A0A560GXN2-F1
#
_cell.length_a   1.000
_cell.length_b   1.000
_cell.length_c   1.000
_cell.angle_alpha   90.00
_cell.angle_beta   90.00
_cell.angle_gamma   90.00
#
_symmetry.space_group_name_H-M   'P 1'
#
loop_
_entity.id
_entity.type
_entity.pdbx_description
1 polymer ?
#
loop_
_entity_poly.entity_id
_entity_poly.type
_entity_poly.pdbx_seq_one_letter_code
_entity_poly.pdbx_strand_id
1 'polypeptide(L)'
;MGRHMGRTVAILLVTMVALAPAAGWTRPSGLGPLVAEYDALLQGRKEEGRCLPDVSPAAAAERRREMAAFVQRLDTVDARRLTPPDRLTYRFMRWDAEDRLGGMAFDLDRMPFNSDSGFHVTLTYAANRTRVHDTAEAESWLACLEAVPDYYAANIANARRGIATRFVQPRLIVDAVLETARRQAETPLEEDGLLSPLAALPSSIPADQAASWRARARHILADKVRPAQRAFVAFLEQEYRPAAPESLAARDLPDAMPITPGPCATTPPPG
;
A
#
# COMPACT_ATOMS: atom_id res chain seq x y z
N MET A 1 41.65 68.42 -7.73
CA MET A 1 40.92 67.97 -8.93
C MET A 1 41.91 67.28 -9.87
N GLY A 2 41.58 66.06 -10.37
CA GLY A 2 42.41 65.28 -11.31
C GLY A 2 43.19 64.15 -10.63
N ARG A 3 42.60 62.96 -10.47
CA ARG A 3 42.68 61.77 -11.37
C ARG A 3 44.09 61.16 -11.50
N HIS A 4 44.23 59.96 -10.95
CA HIS A 4 44.69 58.72 -11.62
C HIS A 4 45.45 57.83 -10.64
N MET A 5 44.89 56.66 -10.31
CA MET A 5 45.64 55.41 -10.36
C MET A 5 44.65 54.25 -10.25
N GLY A 6 44.40 53.57 -11.36
CA GLY A 6 43.98 52.18 -11.27
C GLY A 6 45.21 51.32 -11.03
N ARG A 7 45.04 50.18 -10.34
CA ARG A 7 45.41 48.84 -10.84
C ARG A 7 45.39 47.80 -9.72
N THR A 8 44.95 46.60 -10.12
CA THR A 8 45.28 45.27 -9.58
C THR A 8 44.72 44.88 -8.22
N VAL A 9 43.57 44.19 -8.25
CA VAL A 9 43.20 43.21 -7.22
C VAL A 9 43.65 41.84 -7.73
N ALA A 10 44.62 41.25 -7.04
CA ALA A 10 45.09 39.88 -7.27
C ALA A 10 44.06 38.89 -6.73
N ILE A 11 43.63 37.96 -7.58
CA ILE A 11 42.77 36.83 -7.21
C ILE A 11 43.64 35.80 -6.50
N LEU A 12 43.46 35.67 -5.18
CA LEU A 12 44.06 34.60 -4.37
C LEU A 12 43.06 33.45 -4.29
N LEU A 13 43.30 32.43 -5.13
CA LEU A 13 42.66 31.13 -5.11
C LEU A 13 43.04 30.40 -3.82
N VAL A 14 42.17 30.45 -2.81
CA VAL A 14 42.25 29.57 -1.65
C VAL A 14 41.52 28.27 -2.00
N THR A 15 42.31 27.23 -2.24
CA THR A 15 41.85 25.84 -2.38
C THR A 15 41.19 25.40 -1.08
N MET A 16 39.86 25.39 -1.08
CA MET A 16 39.05 24.78 -0.03
C MET A 16 39.18 23.25 -0.19
N VAL A 17 40.06 22.64 0.61
CA VAL A 17 40.06 21.18 0.79
C VAL A 17 38.75 20.83 1.49
N ALA A 18 37.77 20.40 0.70
CA ALA A 18 36.57 19.77 1.20
C ALA A 18 36.97 18.44 1.84
N LEU A 19 37.19 18.45 3.16
CA LEU A 19 37.21 17.24 3.95
C LEU A 19 35.78 16.70 3.97
N ALA A 20 35.45 15.89 2.97
CA ALA A 20 34.21 15.12 2.99
C ALA A 20 34.23 14.24 4.24
N PRO A 21 33.18 14.22 5.08
CA PRO A 21 33.04 13.15 6.04
C PRO A 21 32.79 11.87 5.24
N ALA A 22 33.85 11.11 4.99
CA ALA A 22 33.73 9.70 4.63
C ALA A 22 33.31 8.91 5.88
N ALA A 23 32.14 9.23 6.43
CA ALA A 23 31.37 8.29 7.22
C ALA A 23 30.52 7.48 6.23
N GLY A 24 31.20 6.74 5.36
CA GLY A 24 30.55 5.65 4.66
C GLY A 24 30.01 4.72 5.72
N TRP A 25 28.69 4.61 5.83
CA TRP A 25 28.05 3.47 6.47
C TRP A 25 28.31 2.26 5.55
N THR A 26 29.56 1.84 5.45
CA THR A 26 29.83 0.46 5.06
C THR A 26 29.31 -0.33 6.25
N ARG A 27 28.15 -0.96 6.09
CA ARG A 27 27.71 -2.03 6.98
C ARG A 27 28.39 -3.31 6.50
N PRO A 28 29.57 -3.72 6.99
CA PRO A 28 29.92 -5.12 6.92
C PRO A 28 29.07 -5.84 7.97
N SER A 29 27.80 -6.11 7.65
CA SER A 29 26.94 -6.88 8.55
C SER A 29 26.10 -7.90 7.79
N GLY A 30 26.12 -9.14 8.27
CA GLY A 30 25.44 -10.30 7.67
C GLY A 30 23.92 -10.21 7.64
N LEU A 31 23.32 -9.09 8.08
CA LEU A 31 21.87 -8.84 8.00
C LEU A 31 21.44 -8.13 6.73
N GLY A 32 22.35 -7.49 5.96
CA GLY A 32 21.98 -6.73 4.77
C GLY A 32 21.03 -7.47 3.81
N PRO A 33 21.33 -8.72 3.42
CA PRO A 33 20.43 -9.52 2.59
C PRO A 33 19.06 -9.81 3.24
N LEU A 34 19.03 -10.08 4.55
CA LEU A 34 17.78 -10.35 5.28
C LEU A 34 16.92 -9.09 5.43
N VAL A 35 17.54 -7.92 5.61
CA VAL A 35 16.83 -6.63 5.62
C VAL A 35 16.22 -6.35 4.25
N ALA A 36 16.98 -6.54 3.16
CA ALA A 36 16.47 -6.34 1.81
C ALA A 36 15.33 -7.33 1.47
N GLU A 37 15.45 -8.58 1.91
CA GLU A 37 14.39 -9.57 1.79
C GLU A 37 13.15 -9.18 2.60
N TYR A 38 13.33 -8.72 3.84
CA TYR A 38 12.23 -8.28 4.68
C TYR A 38 11.49 -7.09 4.07
N ASP A 39 12.23 -6.09 3.59
CA ASP A 39 11.68 -4.94 2.88
C ASP A 39 10.87 -5.39 1.65
N ALA A 40 11.36 -6.39 0.91
CA ALA A 40 10.66 -6.94 -0.24
C ALA A 40 9.35 -7.66 0.14
N LEU A 41 9.32 -8.37 1.27
CA LEU A 41 8.10 -9.00 1.81
C LEU A 41 7.09 -7.94 2.28
N LEU A 42 7.55 -6.89 2.96
CA LEU A 42 6.69 -5.81 3.46
C LEU A 42 6.10 -4.95 2.35
N GLN A 43 6.90 -4.67 1.32
CA GLN A 43 6.42 -3.94 0.14
C GLN A 43 5.60 -4.83 -0.80
N GLY A 44 5.41 -6.11 -0.44
CA GLY A 44 4.71 -7.09 -1.27
C GLY A 44 5.26 -7.08 -2.69
N ARG A 45 6.58 -7.14 -2.86
CA ARG A 45 7.31 -7.08 -4.15
C ARG A 45 6.67 -6.20 -5.25
N LYS A 46 6.03 -5.05 -4.98
CA LYS A 46 5.28 -4.32 -6.05
C LYS A 46 4.52 -5.30 -6.98
N GLU A 47 3.85 -6.31 -6.42
CA GLU A 47 3.39 -7.54 -7.09
C GLU A 47 3.58 -7.55 -8.62
N GLU A 48 4.78 -7.92 -9.10
CA GLU A 48 5.09 -8.20 -10.51
C GLU A 48 4.55 -7.16 -11.52
N GLY A 49 4.65 -5.86 -11.20
CA GLY A 49 4.20 -4.80 -12.12
C GLY A 49 2.68 -4.70 -12.26
N ARG A 50 1.91 -5.34 -11.38
CA ARG A 50 0.46 -5.18 -11.27
C ARG A 50 0.13 -3.89 -10.53
N CYS A 51 -0.86 -3.17 -11.06
CA CYS A 51 -1.36 -1.94 -10.45
C CYS A 51 -2.30 -2.20 -9.25
N LEU A 52 -2.95 -3.38 -9.23
CA LEU A 52 -3.85 -3.82 -8.15
C LEU A 52 -3.31 -5.11 -7.53
N PRO A 53 -3.40 -5.28 -6.20
CA PRO A 53 -2.90 -6.46 -5.51
C PRO A 53 -3.77 -7.69 -5.79
N ASP A 54 -3.15 -8.87 -5.79
CA ASP A 54 -3.83 -10.15 -5.85
C ASP A 54 -4.42 -10.50 -4.47
N VAL A 55 -5.72 -10.34 -4.33
CA VAL A 55 -6.47 -10.61 -3.09
C VAL A 55 -7.06 -12.02 -3.04
N SER A 56 -6.61 -12.92 -3.92
CA SER A 56 -7.09 -14.30 -3.93
C SER A 56 -6.59 -15.08 -2.71
N PRO A 57 -7.34 -16.10 -2.23
CA PRO A 57 -6.86 -16.99 -1.16
C PRO A 57 -5.53 -17.66 -1.49
N ALA A 58 -5.26 -17.93 -2.77
CA ALA A 58 -3.98 -18.51 -3.22
C ALA A 58 -2.82 -17.52 -3.00
N ALA A 59 -3.00 -16.26 -3.38
CA ALA A 59 -2.00 -15.21 -3.13
C ALA A 59 -1.79 -14.96 -1.63
N ALA A 60 -2.87 -14.93 -0.84
CA ALA A 60 -2.78 -14.82 0.62
C ALA A 60 -2.00 -15.99 1.24
N ALA A 61 -2.27 -17.22 0.79
CA ALA A 61 -1.53 -18.40 1.24
C ALA A 61 -0.05 -18.34 0.84
N GLU A 62 0.27 -17.82 -0.35
CA GLU A 62 1.65 -17.63 -0.78
C GLU A 62 2.38 -16.59 0.07
N ARG A 63 1.80 -15.41 0.28
CA ARG A 63 2.36 -14.38 1.18
C ARG A 63 2.66 -14.95 2.58
N ARG A 64 1.75 -15.78 3.10
CA ARG A 64 1.95 -16.46 4.38
C ARG A 64 3.10 -17.47 4.34
N ARG A 65 3.22 -18.26 3.26
CA ARG A 65 4.35 -19.20 3.08
C ARG A 65 5.68 -18.47 3.02
N GLU A 66 5.76 -17.38 2.26
CA GLU A 66 6.98 -16.57 2.14
C GLU A 66 7.39 -15.96 3.48
N MET A 67 6.43 -15.39 4.22
CA MET A 67 6.69 -14.84 5.56
C MET A 67 7.11 -15.93 6.56
N ALA A 68 6.47 -17.10 6.54
CA ALA A 68 6.86 -18.22 7.39
C ALA A 68 8.29 -18.70 7.09
N ALA A 69 8.65 -18.82 5.81
CA ALA A 69 9.99 -19.17 5.40
C ALA A 69 11.01 -18.11 5.83
N PHE A 70 10.65 -16.83 5.84
CA PHE A 70 11.50 -15.76 6.33
C PHE A 70 11.77 -15.85 7.83
N VAL A 71 10.73 -16.08 8.64
CA VAL A 71 10.88 -16.31 10.09
C VAL A 71 11.83 -17.49 10.35
N GLN A 72 11.71 -18.59 9.60
CA GLN A 72 12.64 -19.72 9.70
C GLN A 72 14.09 -19.36 9.31
N ARG A 73 14.30 -18.48 8.32
CA ARG A 73 15.64 -18.00 7.96
C ARG A 73 16.26 -17.20 9.11
N LEU A 74 15.48 -16.41 9.84
CA LEU A 74 15.96 -15.65 10.99
C LEU A 74 16.51 -16.56 12.10
N ASP A 75 16.01 -17.79 12.25
CA ASP A 75 16.51 -18.77 13.23
C ASP A 75 17.97 -19.18 13.00
N THR A 76 18.46 -19.04 11.77
CA THR A 76 19.85 -19.41 11.41
C THR A 76 20.88 -18.34 11.80
N VAL A 77 20.42 -17.14 12.20
CA VAL A 77 21.29 -16.01 12.53
C VAL A 77 21.81 -16.17 13.97
N ASP A 78 23.13 -16.34 14.13
CA ASP A 78 23.75 -16.26 15.46
C ASP A 78 23.82 -14.80 15.93
N ALA A 79 22.76 -14.36 16.62
CA ALA A 79 22.64 -13.00 17.11
C ALA A 79 23.83 -12.55 17.97
N ARG A 80 24.56 -13.47 18.63
CA ARG A 80 25.75 -13.13 19.46
C ARG A 80 26.87 -12.51 18.64
N ARG A 81 26.99 -12.90 17.37
CA ARG A 81 28.03 -12.44 16.43
C ARG A 81 27.71 -11.10 15.76
N LEU A 82 26.51 -10.55 15.99
CA LEU A 82 26.09 -9.27 15.44
C LEU A 82 26.69 -8.10 16.21
N THR A 83 26.90 -6.97 15.53
CA THR A 83 27.20 -5.70 16.20
C THR A 83 26.01 -5.28 17.08
N PRO A 84 26.20 -4.41 18.09
CA PRO A 84 25.07 -3.94 18.90
C PRO A 84 23.93 -3.30 18.09
N PRO A 85 24.19 -2.46 17.06
CA PRO A 85 23.14 -1.96 16.17
C PRO A 85 22.42 -3.06 15.38
N ASP A 86 23.16 -3.99 14.76
CA ASP A 86 22.57 -5.08 13.98
C ASP A 86 21.73 -6.01 14.86
N ARG A 87 22.15 -6.24 16.10
CA ARG A 87 21.39 -7.04 17.08
C ARG A 87 20.04 -6.39 17.40
N LEU A 88 19.98 -5.06 17.48
CA LEU A 88 18.72 -4.35 17.65
C LEU A 88 17.83 -4.51 16.41
N THR A 89 18.39 -4.28 15.21
CA THR A 89 17.68 -4.48 13.94
C THR A 89 17.12 -5.89 13.81
N TYR A 90 17.93 -6.92 14.10
CA TYR A 90 17.51 -8.32 14.08
C TYR A 90 16.34 -8.58 15.02
N ARG A 91 16.41 -8.12 16.29
CA ARG A 91 15.31 -8.32 17.25
C ARG A 91 14.01 -7.66 16.80
N PHE A 92 14.10 -6.43 16.29
CA PHE A 92 12.92 -5.72 15.80
C PHE A 92 12.31 -6.42 14.58
N MET A 93 13.12 -6.73 13.58
CA MET A 93 12.68 -7.42 12.36
C MET A 93 12.07 -8.79 12.67
N ARG A 94 12.66 -9.54 13.60
CA ARG A 94 12.10 -10.82 14.04
C ARG A 94 10.75 -10.67 14.71
N TRP A 95 10.64 -9.73 15.66
CA TRP A 95 9.39 -9.46 16.35
C TRP A 95 8.27 -9.03 15.38
N ASP A 96 8.56 -8.10 14.46
CA ASP A 96 7.58 -7.63 13.46
C ASP A 96 7.19 -8.74 12.46
N ALA A 97 8.14 -9.58 12.02
CA ALA A 97 7.85 -10.71 11.13
C ALA A 97 6.99 -11.80 11.80
N GLU A 98 7.29 -12.14 13.06
CA GLU A 98 6.50 -13.11 13.84
C GLU A 98 5.09 -12.58 14.13
N ASP A 99 4.95 -11.31 14.50
CA ASP A 99 3.67 -10.65 14.73
C ASP A 99 2.81 -10.66 13.45
N ARG A 100 3.39 -10.28 12.31
CA ARG A 100 2.72 -10.32 11.00
C ARG A 100 2.29 -11.73 10.61
N LEU A 101 3.16 -12.73 10.81
CA LEU A 101 2.84 -14.12 10.51
C LEU A 101 1.67 -14.62 11.38
N GLY A 102 1.65 -14.24 12.66
CA GLY A 102 0.53 -14.47 13.56
C GLY A 102 -0.75 -13.79 13.07
N GLY A 103 -0.65 -12.52 12.67
CA GLY A 103 -1.73 -11.74 12.08
C GLY A 103 -2.34 -12.37 10.83
N MET A 104 -1.51 -12.93 9.94
CA MET A 104 -1.96 -13.60 8.72
C MET A 104 -2.83 -14.85 9.00
N ALA A 105 -2.75 -15.44 10.19
CA ALA A 105 -3.60 -16.58 10.56
C ALA A 105 -5.08 -16.20 10.71
N PHE A 106 -5.40 -14.90 10.91
CA PHE A 106 -6.77 -14.43 11.10
C PHE A 106 -7.54 -14.25 9.79
N ASP A 107 -6.92 -14.42 8.62
CA ASP A 107 -7.55 -14.23 7.30
C ASP A 107 -8.30 -12.89 7.22
N LEU A 108 -7.55 -11.79 7.43
CA LEU A 108 -8.07 -10.43 7.44
C LEU A 108 -8.62 -9.99 6.07
N ASP A 109 -8.22 -10.67 4.99
CA ASP A 109 -8.73 -10.41 3.64
C ASP A 109 -10.26 -10.57 3.57
N ARG A 110 -10.88 -11.35 4.47
CA ARG A 110 -12.35 -11.47 4.64
C ARG A 110 -13.05 -10.15 4.98
N MET A 111 -12.31 -9.15 5.43
CA MET A 111 -12.81 -7.83 5.81
C MET A 111 -12.09 -6.76 4.98
N PRO A 112 -12.44 -6.59 3.69
CA PRO A 112 -11.62 -5.86 2.71
C PRO A 112 -11.70 -4.32 2.82
N PHE A 113 -12.37 -3.81 3.85
CA PHE A 113 -12.46 -2.39 4.18
C PHE A 113 -12.64 -2.19 5.68
N ASN A 114 -12.33 -1.00 6.16
CA ASN A 114 -12.51 -0.55 7.53
C ASN A 114 -12.87 0.95 7.55
N SER A 115 -12.77 1.63 8.70
CA SER A 115 -13.14 3.04 8.84
C SER A 115 -12.21 4.02 8.13
N ASP A 116 -10.95 3.64 7.88
CA ASP A 116 -9.89 4.51 7.37
C ASP A 116 -9.41 4.12 5.97
N SER A 117 -9.72 2.91 5.50
CA SER A 117 -9.18 2.36 4.26
C SER A 117 -10.07 1.25 3.67
N GLY A 118 -9.74 0.84 2.45
CA GLY A 118 -10.35 -0.33 1.84
C GLY A 118 -10.01 -0.47 0.36
N PHE A 119 -10.35 -1.61 -0.22
CA PHE A 119 -10.05 -1.89 -1.62
C PHE A 119 -10.67 -0.87 -2.60
N HIS A 120 -11.83 -0.31 -2.24
CA HIS A 120 -12.58 0.66 -3.03
C HIS A 120 -11.89 2.03 -3.21
N VAL A 121 -10.87 2.35 -2.40
CA VAL A 121 -10.05 3.57 -2.56
C VAL A 121 -8.67 3.30 -3.18
N THR A 122 -8.26 2.02 -3.30
CA THR A 122 -6.96 1.62 -3.85
C THR A 122 -6.71 2.24 -5.24
N LEU A 123 -7.74 2.24 -6.09
CA LEU A 123 -7.61 2.72 -7.47
C LEU A 123 -7.42 4.24 -7.54
N THR A 124 -8.08 5.01 -6.66
CA THR A 124 -7.88 6.45 -6.53
C THR A 124 -6.46 6.77 -6.07
N TYR A 125 -5.93 6.03 -5.09
CA TYR A 125 -4.53 6.17 -4.67
C TYR A 125 -3.54 5.77 -5.77
N ALA A 126 -3.87 4.78 -6.58
CA ALA A 126 -3.06 4.41 -7.74
C ALA A 126 -3.04 5.58 -8.75
N ALA A 127 -4.20 6.09 -9.17
CA ALA A 127 -4.30 7.21 -10.10
C ALA A 127 -3.49 8.44 -9.64
N ASN A 128 -3.59 8.80 -8.36
CA ASN A 128 -2.87 9.96 -7.81
C ASN A 128 -1.33 9.81 -7.84
N ARG A 129 -0.82 8.57 -7.80
CA ARG A 129 0.61 8.25 -7.83
C ARG A 129 1.13 7.95 -9.23
N THR A 130 0.27 7.55 -10.16
CA THR A 130 0.66 7.25 -11.54
C THR A 130 1.08 8.52 -12.27
N ARG A 131 2.23 8.47 -12.93
CA ARG A 131 2.67 9.45 -13.92
C ARG A 131 2.98 8.67 -15.18
N VAL A 132 2.49 9.15 -16.32
CA VAL A 132 2.67 8.50 -17.62
C VAL A 132 3.66 9.33 -18.42
N HIS A 133 4.81 8.76 -18.70
CA HIS A 133 5.91 9.36 -19.44
C HIS A 133 6.06 8.77 -20.84
N ASP A 134 5.70 7.49 -21.00
CA ASP A 134 5.85 6.75 -22.24
C ASP A 134 4.64 5.83 -22.52
N THR A 135 4.71 5.13 -23.66
CA THR A 135 3.70 4.17 -24.10
C THR A 135 3.53 3.00 -23.14
N ALA A 136 4.62 2.50 -22.55
CA ALA A 136 4.54 1.33 -21.66
C ALA A 136 3.78 1.67 -20.38
N GLU A 137 4.03 2.85 -19.80
CA GLU A 137 3.31 3.34 -18.62
C GLU A 137 1.84 3.66 -18.92
N ALA A 138 1.52 4.18 -20.11
CA ALA A 138 0.15 4.41 -20.54
C ALA A 138 -0.64 3.09 -20.65
N GLU A 139 -0.06 2.09 -21.31
CA GLU A 139 -0.67 0.77 -21.47
C GLU A 139 -0.80 0.04 -20.12
N SER A 140 0.18 0.20 -19.22
CA SER A 140 0.11 -0.35 -17.87
C SER A 140 -1.03 0.28 -17.05
N TRP A 141 -1.25 1.60 -17.18
CA TRP A 141 -2.41 2.25 -16.55
C TRP A 141 -3.75 1.76 -17.15
N LEU A 142 -3.83 1.60 -18.46
CA LEU A 142 -5.04 1.07 -19.11
C LEU A 142 -5.31 -0.38 -18.68
N ALA A 143 -4.29 -1.21 -18.59
CA ALA A 143 -4.39 -2.57 -18.08
C ALA A 143 -4.83 -2.60 -16.60
N CYS A 144 -4.39 -1.64 -15.80
CA CYS A 144 -4.88 -1.47 -14.43
C CYS A 144 -6.39 -1.26 -14.39
N LEU A 145 -6.90 -0.35 -15.22
CA LEU A 145 -8.34 -0.05 -15.30
C LEU A 145 -9.14 -1.28 -15.78
N GLU A 146 -8.60 -2.05 -16.72
CA GLU A 146 -9.21 -3.28 -17.23
C GLU A 146 -9.33 -4.38 -16.16
N ALA A 147 -8.40 -4.42 -15.19
CA ALA A 147 -8.38 -5.42 -14.11
C ALA A 147 -9.35 -5.11 -12.96
N VAL A 148 -9.97 -3.91 -12.95
CA VAL A 148 -10.84 -3.46 -11.85
C VAL A 148 -12.04 -4.38 -11.59
N PRO A 149 -12.77 -4.90 -12.61
CA PRO A 149 -13.90 -5.79 -12.36
C PRO A 149 -13.51 -7.05 -11.58
N ASP A 150 -12.41 -7.69 -11.96
CA ASP A 150 -11.94 -8.91 -11.29
C ASP A 150 -11.46 -8.61 -9.87
N TYR A 151 -10.78 -7.49 -9.67
CA TYR A 151 -10.37 -7.03 -8.35
C TYR A 151 -11.57 -6.78 -7.42
N TYR A 152 -12.61 -6.10 -7.92
CA TYR A 152 -13.85 -5.88 -7.17
C TYR A 152 -14.56 -7.19 -6.86
N ALA A 153 -14.68 -8.09 -7.85
CA ALA A 153 -15.31 -9.39 -7.67
C ALA A 153 -14.59 -10.26 -6.62
N ALA A 154 -13.25 -10.26 -6.65
CA ALA A 154 -12.44 -10.98 -5.67
C ALA A 154 -12.62 -10.43 -4.25
N ASN A 155 -12.63 -9.10 -4.09
CA ASN A 155 -12.89 -8.47 -2.79
C ASN A 155 -14.32 -8.74 -2.27
N ILE A 156 -15.32 -8.72 -3.15
CA ILE A 156 -16.71 -9.10 -2.79
C ILE A 156 -16.76 -10.57 -2.36
N ALA A 157 -16.06 -11.47 -3.06
CA ALA A 157 -15.97 -12.88 -2.67
C ALA A 157 -15.29 -13.05 -1.30
N ASN A 158 -14.24 -12.27 -1.01
CA ASN A 158 -13.62 -12.24 0.31
C ASN A 158 -14.59 -11.74 1.39
N ALA A 159 -15.29 -10.63 1.12
CA ALA A 159 -16.30 -10.09 2.02
C ALA A 159 -17.43 -11.09 2.33
N ARG A 160 -17.88 -11.87 1.34
CA ARG A 160 -18.86 -12.94 1.53
C ARG A 160 -18.34 -14.06 2.43
N ARG A 161 -17.05 -14.41 2.37
CA ARG A 161 -16.44 -15.31 3.37
C ARG A 161 -16.52 -14.71 4.78
N GLY A 162 -16.25 -13.40 4.91
CA GLY A 162 -16.41 -12.67 6.17
C GLY A 162 -17.82 -12.77 6.72
N ILE A 163 -18.83 -12.54 5.89
CA ILE A 163 -20.25 -12.72 6.25
C ILE A 163 -20.52 -14.13 6.76
N ALA A 164 -20.05 -15.16 6.03
CA ALA A 164 -20.27 -16.57 6.39
C ALA A 164 -19.66 -16.93 7.75
N THR A 165 -18.53 -16.31 8.12
CA THR A 165 -17.87 -16.51 9.40
C THR A 165 -18.23 -15.46 10.45
N ARG A 166 -19.20 -14.57 10.15
CA ARG A 166 -19.56 -13.39 10.98
C ARG A 166 -18.37 -12.52 11.37
N PHE A 167 -17.35 -12.48 10.53
CA PHE A 167 -16.18 -11.63 10.67
C PHE A 167 -16.35 -10.46 9.70
N VAL A 168 -17.13 -9.46 10.13
CA VAL A 168 -17.60 -8.34 9.32
C VAL A 168 -17.49 -7.02 10.07
N GLN A 169 -17.44 -5.92 9.33
CA GLN A 169 -17.43 -4.58 9.93
C GLN A 169 -18.76 -4.21 10.59
N PRO A 170 -18.74 -3.41 11.67
CA PRO A 170 -19.95 -2.81 12.25
C PRO A 170 -20.70 -1.92 11.26
N ARG A 171 -22.02 -1.80 11.46
CA ARG A 171 -22.90 -1.08 10.52
C ARG A 171 -22.52 0.38 10.29
N LEU A 172 -22.01 1.06 11.32
CA LEU A 172 -21.52 2.44 11.20
C LEU A 172 -20.43 2.56 10.12
N ILE A 173 -19.49 1.62 10.08
CA ILE A 173 -18.41 1.60 9.09
C ILE A 173 -18.96 1.25 7.71
N VAL A 174 -19.86 0.27 7.65
CA VAL A 174 -20.51 -0.14 6.39
C VAL A 174 -21.28 1.02 5.76
N ASP A 175 -22.00 1.80 6.55
CA ASP A 175 -22.79 2.95 6.08
C ASP A 175 -21.89 4.06 5.50
N ALA A 176 -20.76 4.35 6.16
CA ALA A 176 -19.77 5.32 5.67
C ALA A 176 -19.09 4.87 4.36
N VAL A 177 -18.75 3.58 4.25
CA VAL A 177 -18.18 3.00 3.03
C VAL A 177 -19.21 2.98 1.90
N LEU A 178 -20.48 2.65 2.20
CA LEU A 178 -21.57 2.67 1.23
C LEU A 178 -21.80 4.07 0.64
N GLU A 179 -21.78 5.12 1.48
CA GLU A 179 -21.88 6.51 1.01
C GLU A 179 -20.75 6.85 0.03
N THR A 180 -19.52 6.45 0.36
CA THR A 180 -18.36 6.68 -0.50
C THR A 180 -18.45 5.89 -1.80
N ALA A 181 -18.85 4.63 -1.74
CA ALA A 181 -19.04 3.76 -2.91
C ALA A 181 -20.12 4.30 -3.86
N ARG A 182 -21.23 4.83 -3.33
CA ARG A 182 -22.29 5.48 -4.12
C ARG A 182 -21.75 6.70 -4.86
N ARG A 183 -21.06 7.60 -4.15
CA ARG A 183 -20.45 8.79 -4.78
C ARG A 183 -19.48 8.41 -5.91
N GLN A 184 -18.65 7.39 -5.71
CA GLN A 184 -17.76 6.89 -6.75
C GLN A 184 -18.53 6.32 -7.96
N ALA A 185 -19.56 5.53 -7.72
CA ALA A 185 -20.38 4.91 -8.77
C ALA A 185 -21.23 5.93 -9.57
N GLU A 186 -21.54 7.08 -8.98
CA GLU A 186 -22.33 8.17 -9.56
C GLU A 186 -21.48 9.30 -10.16
N THR A 187 -20.16 9.30 -9.93
CA THR A 187 -19.25 10.33 -10.44
C THR A 187 -19.34 10.39 -11.98
N PRO A 188 -19.61 11.58 -12.57
CA PRO A 188 -19.57 11.76 -14.01
C PRO A 188 -18.24 11.29 -14.60
N LEU A 189 -18.28 10.64 -15.77
CA LEU A 189 -17.08 10.05 -16.36
C LEU A 189 -16.02 11.10 -16.68
N GLU A 190 -16.44 12.30 -17.07
CA GLU A 190 -15.60 13.43 -17.43
C GLU A 190 -14.87 14.03 -16.22
N GLU A 191 -15.42 13.86 -15.02
CA GLU A 191 -14.89 14.36 -13.75
C GLU A 191 -14.12 13.28 -12.99
N ASP A 192 -14.05 12.06 -13.52
CA ASP A 192 -13.41 10.96 -12.81
C ASP A 192 -11.89 11.15 -12.74
N GLY A 193 -11.37 11.26 -11.52
CA GLY A 193 -9.94 11.34 -11.23
C GLY A 193 -9.12 10.16 -11.76
N LEU A 194 -9.74 9.04 -12.11
CA LEU A 194 -9.08 7.90 -12.78
C LEU A 194 -8.59 8.23 -14.21
N LEU A 195 -9.10 9.30 -14.81
CA LEU A 195 -8.58 9.82 -16.08
C LEU A 195 -7.31 10.67 -15.91
N SER A 196 -6.99 11.08 -14.68
CA SER A 196 -5.90 12.03 -14.41
C SER A 196 -4.51 11.59 -14.91
N PRO A 197 -4.11 10.30 -14.89
CA PRO A 197 -2.79 9.90 -15.38
C PRO A 197 -2.60 10.15 -16.88
N LEU A 198 -3.69 10.24 -17.64
CA LEU A 198 -3.68 10.51 -19.08
C LEU A 198 -4.04 11.97 -19.40
N ALA A 199 -4.29 12.81 -18.40
CA ALA A 199 -4.66 14.21 -18.61
C ALA A 199 -3.45 15.04 -19.07
N ALA A 200 -2.33 14.95 -18.36
CA ALA A 200 -1.11 15.73 -18.60
C ALA A 200 0.05 14.85 -19.10
N LEU A 201 -0.02 14.46 -20.38
CA LEU A 201 1.04 13.67 -21.04
C LEU A 201 2.19 14.57 -21.51
N PRO A 202 3.44 14.09 -21.53
CA PRO A 202 4.58 14.83 -22.08
C PRO A 202 4.37 15.21 -23.55
N SER A 203 4.98 16.32 -23.97
CA SER A 203 4.94 16.78 -25.37
C SER A 203 5.63 15.83 -26.35
N SER A 204 6.41 14.86 -25.87
CA SER A 204 7.01 13.79 -26.69
C SER A 204 5.99 12.75 -27.17
N ILE A 205 4.79 12.69 -26.57
CA ILE A 205 3.74 11.77 -26.99
C ILE A 205 2.93 12.39 -28.14
N PRO A 206 2.74 11.67 -29.27
CA PRO A 206 1.88 12.11 -30.37
C PRO A 206 0.44 12.38 -29.91
N ALA A 207 -0.17 13.46 -30.43
CA ALA A 207 -1.49 13.92 -30.00
C ALA A 207 -2.61 12.90 -30.32
N ASP A 208 -2.49 12.18 -31.43
CA ASP A 208 -3.39 11.10 -31.84
C ASP A 208 -3.30 9.90 -30.89
N GLN A 209 -2.08 9.51 -30.50
CA GLN A 209 -1.87 8.45 -29.51
C GLN A 209 -2.44 8.82 -28.14
N ALA A 210 -2.20 10.05 -27.69
CA ALA A 210 -2.77 10.59 -26.46
C ALA A 210 -4.30 10.61 -26.49
N ALA A 211 -4.90 11.00 -27.62
CA ALA A 211 -6.35 10.98 -27.80
C ALA A 211 -6.92 9.55 -27.75
N SER A 212 -6.23 8.60 -28.39
CA SER A 212 -6.59 7.17 -28.38
C SER A 212 -6.62 6.59 -26.96
N TRP A 213 -5.58 6.82 -26.15
CA TRP A 213 -5.54 6.34 -24.77
C TRP A 213 -6.64 6.94 -23.91
N ARG A 214 -6.91 8.25 -24.04
CA ARG A 214 -8.00 8.90 -23.30
C ARG A 214 -9.37 8.35 -23.69
N ALA A 215 -9.60 8.07 -24.98
CA ALA A 215 -10.84 7.46 -25.43
C ALA A 215 -11.00 6.05 -24.86
N ARG A 216 -9.95 5.22 -24.94
CA ARG A 216 -9.95 3.86 -24.38
C ARG A 216 -10.17 3.87 -22.87
N ALA A 217 -9.53 4.77 -22.13
CA ALA A 217 -9.76 4.91 -20.69
C ALA A 217 -11.23 5.24 -20.38
N ARG A 218 -11.85 6.18 -21.11
CA ARG A 218 -13.27 6.49 -20.93
C ARG A 218 -14.17 5.28 -21.19
N HIS A 219 -13.88 4.50 -22.24
CA HIS A 219 -14.61 3.26 -22.51
C HIS A 219 -14.47 2.24 -21.38
N ILE A 220 -13.24 2.00 -20.89
CA ILE A 220 -13.02 1.08 -19.77
C ILE A 220 -13.77 1.56 -18.51
N LEU A 221 -13.73 2.86 -18.23
CA LEU A 221 -14.45 3.42 -17.08
C LEU A 221 -15.96 3.20 -17.20
N ALA A 222 -16.53 3.52 -18.36
CA ALA A 222 -17.97 3.40 -18.62
C ALA A 222 -18.44 1.94 -18.58
N ASP A 223 -17.72 1.05 -19.28
CA ASP A 223 -18.19 -0.29 -19.58
C ASP A 223 -17.75 -1.32 -18.52
N LYS A 224 -16.73 -1.02 -17.73
CA LYS A 224 -16.15 -1.97 -16.76
C LYS A 224 -16.07 -1.43 -15.34
N VAL A 225 -15.42 -0.29 -15.13
CA VAL A 225 -15.19 0.25 -13.77
C VAL A 225 -16.50 0.66 -13.11
N ARG A 226 -17.36 1.43 -13.81
CA ARG A 226 -18.64 1.89 -13.27
C ARG A 226 -19.59 0.73 -12.94
N PRO A 227 -19.77 -0.28 -13.80
CA PRO A 227 -20.54 -1.48 -13.44
C PRO A 227 -19.98 -2.21 -12.21
N ALA A 228 -18.67 -2.35 -12.08
CA ALA A 228 -18.05 -2.98 -10.90
C ALA A 228 -18.29 -2.19 -9.61
N GLN A 229 -18.18 -0.86 -9.66
CA GLN A 229 -18.51 0.02 -8.53
C GLN A 229 -19.99 -0.08 -8.14
N ARG A 230 -20.91 -0.09 -9.11
CA ARG A 230 -22.35 -0.27 -8.86
C ARG A 230 -22.67 -1.65 -8.28
N ALA A 231 -22.00 -2.70 -8.76
CA ALA A 231 -22.14 -4.04 -8.19
C ALA A 231 -21.69 -4.09 -6.73
N PHE A 232 -20.63 -3.36 -6.38
CA PHE A 232 -20.20 -3.24 -4.99
C PHE A 232 -21.21 -2.47 -4.12
N VAL A 233 -21.79 -1.38 -4.61
CA VAL A 233 -22.89 -0.66 -3.92
C VAL A 233 -24.06 -1.61 -3.66
N ALA A 234 -24.51 -2.35 -4.67
CA ALA A 234 -25.60 -3.32 -4.54
C ALA A 234 -25.27 -4.42 -3.51
N PHE A 235 -24.04 -4.95 -3.54
CA PHE A 235 -23.56 -5.92 -2.56
C PHE A 235 -23.59 -5.38 -1.13
N LEU A 236 -23.10 -4.16 -0.90
CA LEU A 236 -23.13 -3.54 0.41
C LEU A 236 -24.55 -3.39 0.93
N GLU A 237 -25.48 -2.94 0.08
CA GLU A 237 -26.89 -2.73 0.45
C GLU A 237 -27.64 -4.03 0.73
N GLN A 238 -27.45 -5.04 -0.11
CA GLN A 238 -28.29 -6.23 -0.14
C GLN A 238 -27.72 -7.38 0.70
N GLU A 239 -26.41 -7.45 0.88
CA GLU A 239 -25.76 -8.59 1.54
C GLU A 239 -24.95 -8.16 2.77
N TYR A 240 -24.04 -7.20 2.63
CA TYR A 240 -23.08 -6.89 3.71
C TYR A 240 -23.73 -6.12 4.86
N ARG A 241 -24.48 -5.05 4.56
CA ARG A 241 -25.13 -4.21 5.57
C ARG A 241 -26.17 -4.98 6.40
N PRO A 242 -27.04 -5.84 5.83
CA PRO A 242 -27.95 -6.67 6.63
C PRO A 242 -27.23 -7.66 7.55
N ALA A 243 -26.03 -8.14 7.16
CA ALA A 243 -25.20 -9.02 7.98
C ALA A 243 -24.36 -8.27 9.03
N ALA A 244 -24.25 -6.94 8.94
CA ALA A 244 -23.38 -6.13 9.78
C ALA A 244 -23.99 -5.92 11.19
N PRO A 245 -23.23 -6.22 12.26
CA PRO A 245 -23.68 -6.02 13.62
C PRO A 245 -23.90 -4.53 13.91
N GLU A 246 -24.88 -4.28 14.76
CA GLU A 246 -25.24 -2.95 15.26
C GLU A 246 -24.24 -2.46 16.31
N SER A 247 -23.66 -3.41 17.07
CA SER A 247 -22.66 -3.15 18.10
C SER A 247 -21.30 -2.82 17.49
N LEU A 248 -20.60 -1.86 18.12
CA LEU A 248 -19.24 -1.45 17.75
C LEU A 248 -18.15 -2.29 18.44
N ALA A 249 -18.51 -3.25 19.30
CA ALA A 249 -17.54 -3.93 20.15
C ALA A 249 -16.97 -5.19 19.47
N ALA A 250 -15.66 -5.22 19.23
CA ALA A 250 -14.97 -6.38 18.65
C ALA A 250 -15.18 -7.68 19.45
N ARG A 251 -15.45 -7.59 20.76
CA ARG A 251 -15.78 -8.71 21.65
C ARG A 251 -17.08 -9.45 21.29
N ASP A 252 -17.93 -8.86 20.45
CA ASP A 252 -19.22 -9.42 20.06
C ASP A 252 -19.12 -10.29 18.78
N LEU A 253 -17.93 -10.39 18.16
CA LEU A 253 -17.65 -11.30 17.04
C LEU A 253 -17.41 -12.73 17.56
N PRO A 254 -17.93 -13.79 16.90
CA PRO A 254 -17.50 -15.15 17.24
C PRO A 254 -16.01 -15.28 16.94
N ASP A 255 -15.27 -15.91 17.86
CA ASP A 255 -13.79 -15.98 17.92
C ASP A 255 -13.05 -14.71 18.38
N ALA A 256 -13.74 -13.73 18.95
CA ALA A 256 -13.09 -12.63 19.67
C ALA A 256 -12.44 -13.15 20.98
N MET A 257 -11.19 -13.61 20.90
CA MET A 257 -10.40 -13.83 22.11
C MET A 257 -10.15 -12.49 22.83
N PRO A 258 -10.10 -12.48 24.17
CA PRO A 258 -9.69 -11.31 24.90
C PRO A 258 -8.31 -10.90 24.42
N ILE A 259 -8.21 -9.70 23.86
CA ILE A 259 -6.96 -8.93 23.77
C ILE A 259 -6.51 -8.74 25.22
N THR A 260 -5.73 -9.68 25.75
CA THR A 260 -5.04 -9.47 27.02
C THR A 260 -4.05 -8.35 26.78
N PRO A 261 -4.22 -7.16 27.39
CA PRO A 261 -3.17 -6.17 27.34
C PRO A 261 -1.92 -6.83 27.95
N GLY A 262 -0.80 -6.80 27.21
CA GLY A 262 0.49 -7.16 27.77
C GLY A 262 0.73 -6.36 29.05
N PRO A 263 1.44 -6.90 30.05
CA PRO A 263 1.55 -6.26 31.35
C PRO A 263 2.11 -4.85 31.21
N CYS A 264 1.27 -3.85 31.43
CA CYS A 264 1.72 -2.48 31.63
C CYS A 264 2.65 -2.49 32.84
N ALA A 265 3.94 -2.26 32.60
CA ALA A 265 4.91 -2.07 33.66
C ALA A 265 4.63 -0.76 34.39
N THR A 266 3.69 -0.79 35.34
CA THR A 266 3.49 0.30 36.31
C THR A 266 4.53 0.16 37.41
N THR A 267 5.75 0.63 37.14
CA THR A 267 6.71 0.93 38.21
C THR A 267 6.93 2.43 38.19
N PRO A 268 6.41 3.20 39.17
CA PRO A 268 6.72 4.61 39.28
C PRO A 268 8.19 4.80 39.67
N PRO A 269 8.86 5.88 39.24
CA PRO A 269 10.24 6.14 39.62
C PRO A 269 10.34 6.47 41.13
N PRO A 270 11.44 6.10 41.80
CA PRO A 270 11.65 6.46 43.20
C PRO A 270 11.86 7.98 43.34
N GLY A 271 11.24 8.57 44.36
CA GLY A 271 11.40 9.96 44.74
C GLY A 271 12.67 10.24 45.54
#